data_AF-A0A7K1U3Z9-F1
#
_entry.id   AF-A0A7K1U3Z9-F1
#
_cell.length_a   1.000
_cell.length_b   1.000
_cell.length_c   1.000
_cell.angle_alpha   90.00
_cell.angle_beta   90.00
_cell.angle_gamma   90.00
#
_symmetry.space_group_name_H-M   'P 1'
#
loop_
_entity.id
_entity.type
_entity.pdbx_description
1 polymer ?
#
loop_
_entity_poly.entity_id
_entity_poly.type
_entity_poly.pdbx_seq_one_letter_code
_entity_poly.pdbx_strand_id
1 'polypeptide(L)'
;MNKEKYPFKTNNSHANFEFESHGPKGRIKKIIEYYEIGKMADETPILNLGFGDWDDALQTVGDLTISNNADRDKILATVASTVLDVTDHFGNVAIYAKGSTPARTRLYQMGINANIKEIETLFNILGLTSSGWENLQQGVNYTEFLVTRKKHKFE
;
A
#
# COMPACT_ATOMS: atom_id res chain seq x y z
N MET A 1 2.32 -13.71 -1.51
CA MET A 1 3.67 -13.25 -1.11
C MET A 1 4.14 -14.07 0.07
N ASN A 2 5.25 -14.81 -0.08
CA ASN A 2 5.81 -15.66 1.00
C ASN A 2 6.75 -14.91 1.95
N LYS A 3 6.52 -13.60 2.15
CA LYS A 3 7.29 -12.80 3.11
C LYS A 3 6.61 -12.82 4.47
N GLU A 4 7.42 -12.79 5.53
CA GLU A 4 6.91 -12.63 6.89
C GLU A 4 6.09 -11.33 6.97
N LYS A 5 4.94 -11.39 7.62
CA LYS A 5 4.01 -10.27 7.82
C LYS A 5 3.50 -10.27 9.25
N TYR A 6 3.06 -9.12 9.73
CA TYR A 6 2.35 -9.04 11.00
C TYR A 6 0.91 -9.53 10.83
N PRO A 7 0.35 -10.21 11.84
CA PRO A 7 -1.10 -10.34 11.91
C PRO A 7 -1.69 -8.93 12.07
N PHE A 8 -2.75 -8.65 11.32
CA PHE A 8 -3.49 -7.40 11.42
C PHE A 8 -4.96 -7.69 11.73
N LYS A 9 -5.62 -6.72 12.35
CA LYS A 9 -7.08 -6.71 12.49
C LYS A 9 -7.65 -5.75 11.46
N THR A 10 -8.87 -6.03 11.00
CA THR A 10 -9.63 -5.12 10.14
C THR A 10 -11.01 -4.89 10.72
N ASN A 11 -11.61 -3.76 10.39
CA ASN A 11 -13.00 -3.47 10.76
C ASN A 11 -13.98 -4.15 9.77
N ASN A 12 -15.28 -4.14 10.09
CA ASN A 12 -16.30 -4.73 9.21
C ASN A 12 -16.36 -4.10 7.80
N SER A 13 -15.83 -2.88 7.63
CA SER A 13 -15.81 -2.20 6.34
C SER A 13 -14.56 -2.53 5.51
N HIS A 14 -13.65 -3.38 5.99
CA HIS A 14 -12.38 -3.72 5.31
C HIS A 14 -11.59 -2.50 4.82
N ALA A 15 -11.69 -1.38 5.52
CA ALA A 15 -11.09 -0.10 5.11
C ALA A 15 -10.07 0.43 6.11
N ASN A 16 -10.05 -0.13 7.33
CA ASN A 16 -9.12 0.27 8.38
C ASN A 16 -8.47 -0.98 8.96
N PHE A 17 -7.14 -1.00 8.94
CA PHE A 17 -6.34 -2.12 9.42
C PHE A 17 -5.38 -1.65 10.50
N GLU A 18 -5.23 -2.46 11.55
CA GLU A 18 -4.27 -2.20 12.63
C GLU A 18 -3.34 -3.40 12.87
N PHE A 19 -2.07 -3.12 13.13
CA PHE A 19 -1.08 -4.12 13.55
C PHE A 19 -0.01 -3.51 14.46
N GLU A 20 0.72 -4.36 15.18
CA GLU A 20 1.83 -3.94 16.03
C GLU A 20 3.18 -4.29 15.37
N SER A 21 3.98 -3.28 15.07
CA SER A 21 5.39 -3.43 14.66
C SER A 21 6.25 -3.74 15.89
N HIS A 22 7.06 -4.79 15.84
CA HIS A 22 7.91 -5.24 16.95
C HIS A 22 9.39 -5.16 16.56
N GLY A 23 10.20 -4.54 17.41
CA GLY A 23 11.63 -4.38 17.15
C GLY A 23 12.36 -3.67 18.28
N PRO A 24 13.59 -3.18 18.04
CA PRO A 24 14.46 -2.59 19.07
C PRO A 24 13.87 -1.37 19.77
N LYS A 25 12.89 -0.69 19.17
CA LYS A 25 12.20 0.47 19.76
C LYS A 25 10.88 0.09 20.44
N GLY A 26 10.66 -1.19 20.69
CA GLY A 26 9.45 -1.71 21.33
C GLY A 26 8.34 -2.01 20.33
N ARG A 27 7.10 -1.94 20.83
CA ARG A 27 5.89 -2.14 20.03
C ARG A 27 5.36 -0.80 19.55
N ILE A 28 5.06 -0.71 18.26
CA ILE A 28 4.55 0.51 17.64
C ILE A 28 3.27 0.15 16.90
N LYS A 29 2.15 0.73 17.35
CA LYS A 29 0.86 0.56 16.69
C LYS A 29 0.89 1.25 15.32
N LYS A 30 0.52 0.51 14.29
CA LYS A 30 0.46 0.97 12.90
C LYS A 30 -0.96 0.91 12.39
N ILE A 31 -1.35 1.92 11.62
CA ILE A 31 -2.67 2.00 11.00
C ILE A 31 -2.50 2.07 9.48
N ILE A 32 -3.36 1.35 8.76
CA ILE A 32 -3.54 1.48 7.31
C ILE A 32 -5.00 1.81 7.06
N GLU A 33 -5.25 2.87 6.28
CA GLU A 33 -6.59 3.36 5.97
C GLU A 33 -6.79 3.44 4.46
N TYR A 34 -7.98 3.05 4.01
CA TYR A 34 -8.41 3.16 2.63
C TYR A 34 -9.64 4.06 2.55
N TYR A 35 -9.56 5.13 1.76
CA TYR A 35 -10.68 6.04 1.55
C TYR A 35 -10.74 6.51 0.10
N GLU A 36 -11.95 6.68 -0.42
CA GLU A 36 -12.16 7.12 -1.80
C GLU A 36 -11.67 8.56 -2.00
N ILE A 37 -10.88 8.78 -3.04
CA ILE A 37 -10.36 10.10 -3.44
C ILE A 37 -10.86 10.54 -4.82
N GLY A 38 -11.69 9.72 -5.47
CA GLY A 38 -12.24 9.98 -6.79
C GLY A 38 -12.48 8.69 -7.57
N LYS A 39 -12.62 8.82 -8.89
CA LYS A 39 -12.89 7.71 -9.80
C LYS A 39 -12.05 7.82 -11.07
N MET A 40 -11.78 6.68 -11.69
CA MET A 40 -11.24 6.58 -13.04
C MET A 40 -12.33 6.93 -14.08
N ALA A 41 -11.92 7.10 -15.34
CA ALA A 41 -12.85 7.44 -16.43
C ALA A 41 -13.94 6.39 -16.70
N ASP A 42 -13.73 5.14 -16.28
CA ASP A 42 -14.69 4.04 -16.37
C ASP A 42 -15.53 3.87 -15.08
N GLU A 43 -15.58 4.91 -14.24
CA GLU A 43 -16.25 4.94 -12.92
C GLU A 43 -15.66 4.02 -11.85
N THR A 44 -14.50 3.38 -12.09
CA THR A 44 -13.80 2.59 -11.07
C THR A 44 -13.35 3.50 -9.91
N PRO A 45 -13.78 3.24 -8.65
CA PRO A 45 -13.35 4.04 -7.49
C PRO A 45 -11.84 3.97 -7.26
N ILE A 46 -11.25 5.10 -6.88
CA ILE A 46 -9.85 5.22 -6.50
C ILE A 46 -9.77 5.39 -4.99
N LEU A 47 -9.17 4.41 -4.31
CA LEU A 47 -8.94 4.42 -2.88
C LEU A 47 -7.50 4.83 -2.58
N ASN A 48 -7.31 5.90 -1.81
CA ASN A 48 -5.99 6.24 -1.29
C ASN A 48 -5.57 5.26 -0.19
N LEU A 49 -4.35 4.74 -0.26
CA LEU A 49 -3.72 3.96 0.80
C LEU A 49 -2.95 4.90 1.74
N GLY A 50 -3.55 5.21 2.87
CA GLY A 50 -2.91 5.88 4.01
C GLY A 50 -2.18 4.87 4.88
N PHE A 51 -0.95 5.20 5.30
CA PHE A 51 -0.17 4.36 6.21
C PHE A 51 0.70 5.22 7.12
N GLY A 52 0.63 4.96 8.43
CA GLY A 52 1.44 5.65 9.42
C GLY A 52 1.42 5.01 10.81
N ASP A 53 2.05 5.72 11.74
CA ASP A 53 2.16 5.34 13.14
C ASP A 53 0.97 5.93 13.89
N TRP A 54 0.33 5.17 14.77
CA TRP A 54 -0.70 5.72 15.63
C TRP A 54 -0.06 6.64 16.67
N ASP A 55 -0.55 7.86 16.77
CA ASP A 55 -0.16 8.82 17.81
C ASP A 55 -1.23 8.82 18.92
N ASP A 56 -0.89 8.25 20.07
CA ASP A 56 -1.81 8.19 21.22
C ASP A 56 -2.11 9.56 21.82
N ALA A 57 -1.23 10.56 21.67
CA ALA A 57 -1.48 11.89 22.21
C ALA A 57 -2.44 12.69 21.32
N LEU A 58 -2.30 12.56 20.00
CA LEU A 58 -3.12 13.27 19.02
C LEU A 58 -4.35 12.46 18.57
N GLN A 59 -4.42 11.17 18.92
CA GLN A 59 -5.46 10.24 18.49
C GLN A 59 -5.61 10.23 16.95
N THR A 60 -4.47 10.26 16.24
CA THR A 60 -4.42 10.36 14.78
C THR A 60 -3.27 9.55 14.20
N VAL A 61 -3.29 9.34 12.89
CA VAL A 61 -2.22 8.65 12.17
C VAL A 61 -1.13 9.66 11.79
N GLY A 62 0.06 9.48 12.34
CA GLY A 62 1.27 10.21 11.96
C GLY A 62 1.94 9.55 10.74
N ASP A 63 1.74 10.13 9.56
CA ASP A 63 2.28 9.63 8.29
C ASP A 63 3.71 10.14 7.97
N LEU A 64 4.22 11.10 8.76
CA LEU A 64 5.58 11.65 8.65
C LEU A 64 6.57 11.01 9.63
N THR A 65 6.10 10.25 10.61
CA THR A 65 6.93 9.66 11.66
C THR A 65 7.85 8.58 11.10
N ILE A 66 9.16 8.72 11.31
CA ILE A 66 10.15 7.69 11.00
C ILE A 66 10.49 6.95 12.29
N SER A 67 9.70 5.92 12.61
CA SER A 67 9.98 5.08 13.77
C SER A 67 11.23 4.22 13.60
N ASN A 68 11.44 3.61 12.42
CA ASN A 68 12.59 2.76 12.12
C ASN A 68 12.82 1.65 13.16
N ASN A 69 11.88 0.71 13.25
CA ASN A 69 11.90 -0.41 14.20
C ASN A 69 12.67 -1.65 13.66
N ALA A 70 13.54 -1.45 12.65
CA ALA A 70 14.33 -2.49 11.99
C ALA A 70 13.53 -3.63 11.31
N ASP A 71 12.27 -3.39 10.96
CA ASP A 71 11.32 -4.39 10.44
C ASP A 71 10.62 -3.96 9.13
N ARG A 72 11.26 -3.04 8.40
CA ARG A 72 10.76 -2.38 7.20
C ARG A 72 10.15 -3.34 6.17
N ASP A 73 10.83 -4.44 5.86
CA ASP A 73 10.37 -5.36 4.82
C ASP A 73 9.13 -6.16 5.26
N LYS A 74 9.03 -6.48 6.55
CA LYS A 74 7.85 -7.10 7.17
C LYS A 74 6.66 -6.13 7.20
N ILE A 75 6.91 -4.85 7.47
CA ILE A 75 5.90 -3.78 7.35
C ILE A 75 5.39 -3.69 5.91
N LEU A 76 6.28 -3.60 4.91
CA LEU A 76 5.88 -3.51 3.50
C LEU A 76 5.10 -4.75 3.04
N ALA A 77 5.48 -5.95 3.49
CA ALA A 77 4.73 -7.18 3.23
C ALA A 77 3.34 -7.17 3.89
N THR A 78 3.23 -6.58 5.09
CA THR A 78 1.95 -6.42 5.78
C THR A 78 1.03 -5.46 5.03
N VAL A 79 1.55 -4.30 4.59
CA VAL A 79 0.79 -3.35 3.76
C VAL A 79 0.34 -3.97 2.44
N ALA A 80 1.22 -4.69 1.74
CA ALA A 80 0.84 -5.40 0.52
C ALA A 80 -0.25 -6.47 0.77
N SER A 81 -0.25 -7.10 1.95
CA SER A 81 -1.30 -8.06 2.33
C SER A 81 -2.66 -7.40 2.57
N THR A 82 -2.72 -6.12 2.99
CA THR A 82 -4.02 -5.42 3.10
C THR A 82 -4.53 -4.95 1.74
N VAL A 83 -3.64 -4.64 0.78
CA VAL A 83 -4.04 -4.36 -0.61
C VAL A 83 -4.75 -5.56 -1.23
N LEU A 84 -4.26 -6.77 -0.97
CA LEU A 84 -4.93 -8.01 -1.37
C LEU A 84 -6.33 -8.10 -0.73
N ASP A 85 -6.42 -7.95 0.58
CA ASP A 85 -7.69 -8.04 1.33
C ASP A 85 -8.74 -7.03 0.83
N VAL A 86 -8.35 -5.77 0.63
CA VAL A 86 -9.21 -4.70 0.11
C VAL A 86 -9.69 -5.01 -1.30
N THR A 87 -8.78 -5.43 -2.19
CA THR A 87 -9.14 -5.72 -3.58
C THR A 87 -9.85 -7.07 -3.77
N ASP A 88 -9.77 -7.98 -2.78
CA ASP A 88 -10.64 -9.15 -2.63
C ASP A 88 -12.05 -8.74 -2.19
N HIS A 89 -12.16 -7.83 -1.22
CA HIS A 89 -13.44 -7.41 -0.65
C HIS A 89 -14.27 -6.50 -1.58
N PHE A 90 -13.66 -5.42 -2.10
CA PHE A 90 -14.36 -4.42 -2.90
C PHE A 90 -14.41 -4.74 -4.41
N GLY A 91 -13.59 -5.70 -4.86
CA GLY A 91 -13.54 -6.09 -6.27
C GLY A 91 -12.91 -5.01 -7.16
N ASN A 92 -13.73 -4.37 -8.01
CA ASN A 92 -13.26 -3.42 -9.02
C ASN A 92 -12.96 -2.04 -8.42
N VAL A 93 -11.78 -1.91 -7.80
CA VAL A 93 -11.24 -0.65 -7.27
C VAL A 93 -9.78 -0.45 -7.70
N ALA A 94 -9.36 0.80 -7.76
CA ALA A 94 -7.96 1.19 -7.94
C ALA A 94 -7.38 1.66 -6.61
N ILE A 95 -6.19 1.16 -6.25
CA ILE A 95 -5.46 1.59 -5.06
C ILE A 95 -4.40 2.61 -5.45
N TYR A 96 -4.54 3.82 -4.94
CA TYR A 96 -3.57 4.90 -5.10
C TYR A 96 -2.59 4.90 -3.93
N ALA A 97 -1.29 4.96 -4.23
CA ALA A 97 -0.24 4.98 -3.22
C ALA A 97 0.82 6.04 -3.52
N LYS A 98 1.05 6.91 -2.55
CA LYS A 98 2.09 7.94 -2.54
C LYS A 98 2.68 8.04 -1.14
N GLY A 99 4.00 8.06 -1.03
CA GLY A 99 4.65 8.33 0.25
C GLY A 99 4.51 9.81 0.63
N SER A 100 4.39 10.09 1.92
CA SER A 100 4.41 11.48 2.43
C SER A 100 5.71 12.24 2.09
N THR A 101 6.77 11.52 1.73
CA THR A 101 8.03 12.06 1.21
C THR A 101 8.50 11.28 -0.02
N PRO A 102 9.33 11.88 -0.90
CA PRO A 102 9.92 11.17 -2.04
C PRO A 102 10.69 9.91 -1.63
N ALA A 103 11.35 9.93 -0.46
CA ALA A 103 12.05 8.77 0.07
C ALA A 103 11.09 7.61 0.41
N ARG A 104 9.91 7.89 0.95
CA ARG A 104 8.87 6.88 1.20
C ARG A 104 8.28 6.34 -0.10
N THR A 105 8.01 7.20 -1.07
CA THR A 105 7.57 6.74 -2.41
C THR A 105 8.62 5.82 -3.02
N ARG A 106 9.90 6.18 -2.95
CA ARG A 106 11.00 5.33 -3.45
C ARG A 106 11.08 4.00 -2.71
N LEU A 107 10.81 3.99 -1.41
CA LEU A 107 10.73 2.77 -0.61
C LEU A 107 9.60 1.85 -1.08
N TYR A 108 8.41 2.39 -1.35
CA TYR A 108 7.30 1.63 -1.90
C TYR A 108 7.69 1.03 -3.25
N GLN A 109 8.30 1.83 -4.13
CA GLN A 109 8.79 1.36 -5.42
C GLN A 109 9.80 0.21 -5.30
N MET A 110 10.75 0.29 -4.35
CA MET A 110 11.69 -0.80 -4.10
C MET A 110 10.97 -2.07 -3.66
N GLY A 111 9.98 -1.95 -2.77
CA GLY A 111 9.14 -3.06 -2.33
C GLY A 111 8.36 -3.71 -3.47
N ILE A 112 7.76 -2.90 -4.35
CA ILE A 112 7.06 -3.38 -5.54
C ILE A 112 8.04 -4.10 -6.49
N ASN A 113 9.15 -3.45 -6.86
CA ASN A 113 10.15 -4.02 -7.77
C ASN A 113 10.73 -5.34 -7.24
N ALA A 114 10.97 -5.45 -5.94
CA ALA A 114 11.50 -6.65 -5.30
C ALA A 114 10.54 -7.85 -5.39
N ASN A 115 9.26 -7.63 -5.65
CA ASN A 115 8.23 -8.67 -5.76
C ASN A 115 7.48 -8.61 -7.09
N ILE A 116 8.02 -7.92 -8.10
CA ILE A 116 7.28 -7.53 -9.31
C ILE A 116 6.66 -8.73 -10.04
N LYS A 117 7.40 -9.84 -10.15
CA LYS A 117 6.95 -11.06 -10.83
C LYS A 117 5.68 -11.63 -10.22
N GLU A 118 5.53 -11.54 -8.90
CA GLU A 118 4.34 -12.02 -8.21
C GLU A 118 3.21 -10.99 -8.32
N ILE A 119 3.51 -9.71 -8.08
CA ILE A 119 2.50 -8.64 -8.12
C ILE A 119 1.86 -8.55 -9.51
N GLU A 120 2.64 -8.64 -10.58
CA GLU A 120 2.13 -8.59 -11.96
C GLU A 120 1.23 -9.77 -12.33
N THR A 121 1.25 -10.89 -11.59
CA THR A 121 0.27 -11.98 -11.84
C THR A 121 -1.14 -11.59 -11.40
N LEU A 122 -1.25 -10.70 -10.40
CA LEU A 122 -2.52 -10.33 -9.76
C LEU A 122 -2.98 -8.92 -10.11
N PHE A 123 -2.04 -8.01 -10.43
CA PHE A 123 -2.31 -6.59 -10.56
C PHE A 123 -1.71 -5.98 -11.82
N ASN A 124 -2.35 -4.92 -12.31
CA ASN A 124 -1.73 -3.93 -13.17
C ASN A 124 -1.22 -2.78 -12.29
N ILE A 125 -0.04 -2.25 -12.61
CA ILE A 125 0.56 -1.15 -11.85
C ILE A 125 0.93 -0.04 -12.83
N LEU A 126 0.35 1.14 -12.61
CA LEU A 126 0.78 2.38 -13.25
C LEU A 126 1.67 3.17 -12.29
N GLY A 127 2.69 3.82 -12.84
CA GLY A 127 3.51 4.79 -12.15
C GLY A 127 3.39 6.16 -12.80
N LEU A 128 3.42 7.22 -11.99
CA LEU A 128 3.40 8.60 -12.48
C LEU A 128 4.84 9.13 -12.68
N THR A 129 5.11 9.66 -13.88
CA THR A 129 6.32 10.41 -14.21
C THR A 129 5.96 11.86 -14.60
N SER A 130 6.96 12.67 -14.95
CA SER A 130 6.73 14.00 -15.53
C SER A 130 5.96 13.97 -16.85
N SER A 131 5.97 12.83 -17.55
CA SER A 131 5.28 12.64 -18.83
C SER A 131 3.88 12.06 -18.66
N GLY A 132 3.45 11.78 -17.43
CA GLY A 132 2.14 11.22 -17.11
C GLY A 132 2.21 9.78 -16.59
N TRP A 133 1.04 9.13 -16.56
CA TRP A 133 0.89 7.76 -16.08
C TRP A 133 1.35 6.76 -17.15
N GLU A 134 2.18 5.81 -16.76
CA GLU A 134 2.65 4.71 -17.62
C GLU A 134 2.69 3.39 -16.84
N ASN A 135 2.78 2.27 -17.55
CA ASN A 135 3.01 0.98 -16.90
C ASN A 135 4.34 1.01 -16.15
N LEU A 136 4.35 0.43 -14.94
CA LEU A 136 5.55 0.37 -14.12
C LEU A 136 6.70 -0.34 -14.87
N GLN A 137 7.86 0.31 -14.94
CA GLN A 137 9.08 -0.25 -15.49
C GLN A 137 10.22 -0.21 -14.48
N GLN A 138 11.07 -1.24 -14.49
CA GLN A 138 12.28 -1.23 -13.68
C GLN A 138 13.25 -0.16 -14.18
N GLY A 139 13.91 0.54 -13.26
CA GLY A 139 14.89 1.58 -13.60
C GLY A 139 14.32 2.98 -13.82
N VAL A 140 12.99 3.12 -13.92
CA VAL A 140 12.32 4.44 -13.95
C VAL A 140 12.03 4.91 -12.53
N ASN A 141 12.08 6.21 -12.26
CA ASN A 141 11.70 6.77 -10.95
C ASN A 141 10.27 7.30 -11.01
N TYR A 142 9.39 6.79 -10.15
CA TYR A 142 7.99 7.19 -10.09
C TYR A 142 7.69 7.99 -8.83
N THR A 143 6.75 8.92 -8.94
CA THR A 143 6.31 9.77 -7.81
C THR A 143 5.07 9.25 -7.11
N GLU A 144 4.25 8.47 -7.82
CA GLU A 144 2.94 7.95 -7.38
C GLU A 144 2.66 6.62 -8.08
N PHE A 145 1.82 5.79 -7.47
CA PHE A 145 1.41 4.49 -8.01
C PHE A 145 -0.11 4.36 -8.01
N LEU A 146 -0.62 3.69 -9.04
CA LEU A 146 -2.01 3.25 -9.12
C LEU A 146 -2.01 1.74 -9.40
N VAL A 147 -2.70 0.98 -8.57
CA VAL A 147 -2.72 -0.49 -8.63
C VAL A 147 -4.15 -0.95 -8.84
N THR A 148 -4.40 -1.72 -9.90
CA THR A 148 -5.73 -2.31 -10.17
C THR A 148 -5.62 -3.82 -10.26
N ARG A 149 -6.61 -4.53 -9.73
CA ARG A 149 -6.60 -5.99 -9.78
C ARG A 149 -6.93 -6.48 -11.19
N LYS A 150 -6.18 -7.47 -11.68
CA LYS A 150 -6.51 -8.15 -12.93
C LYS A 150 -7.78 -8.95 -12.72
N LYS A 151 -8.75 -8.80 -13.63
CA LYS A 151 -9.90 -9.70 -13.68
C LYS A 151 -9.38 -11.11 -13.95
N HIS A 152 -9.75 -12.08 -13.12
CA HIS A 152 -9.52 -13.48 -13.45
C HIS A 152 -10.20 -13.74 -14.79
N LYS A 153 -9.41 -14.08 -15.82
CA LYS A 153 -9.97 -14.70 -17.03
C LYS A 153 -10.45 -16.08 -16.57
N PHE A 154 -11.77 -16.26 -16.49
CA PHE A 154 -12.31 -17.60 -16.63
C PHE A 154 -11.95 -18.02 -18.05
N GLU A 155 -11.05 -19.00 -18.19
CA GLU A 155 -10.88 -19.76 -19.44
C GLU A 155 -12.10 -20.66 -19.66
#